data_AF-A0A445CFA4-F1
#
_entry.id   AF-A0A445CFA4-F1
#
_cell.length_a   1.000
_cell.length_b   1.000
_cell.length_c   1.000
_cell.angle_alpha   90.00
_cell.angle_beta   90.00
_cell.angle_gamma   90.00
#
_symmetry.space_group_name_H-M   'P 1'
#
loop_
_entity.id
_entity.type
_entity.pdbx_description
1 polymer ?
#
loop_
_entity_poly.entity_id
_entity_poly.type
_entity_poly.pdbx_seq_one_letter_code
_entity_poly.pdbx_strand_id
1 'polypeptide(L)' 'MITCMPSRYEITQLTFTGEWSTPMINEGMQLYLDACAKLAKIMRSCLKETASNSQE' A
#
# COMPACT_ATOMS: atom_id res chain seq x y z
N MET A 1 7.22 -2.15 -8.65
CA MET A 1 5.79 -1.91 -8.35
C MET A 1 5.34 -2.91 -7.30
N ILE A 2 4.53 -2.48 -6.33
CA ILE A 2 3.97 -3.33 -5.28
C ILE A 2 2.47 -3.11 -5.21
N THR A 3 1.70 -4.20 -5.14
CA THR A 3 0.26 -4.17 -4.91
C THR A 3 -0.03 -5.03 -3.69
N CYS A 4 -0.66 -4.45 -2.67
CA CYS A 4 -0.99 -5.17 -1.44
C CYS A 4 -2.47 -5.01 -1.08
N MET A 5 -2.97 -5.94 -0.27
CA MET A 5 -4.25 -5.87 0.44
C MET A 5 -3.98 -5.47 1.89
N PRO A 6 -4.13 -4.18 2.25
CA PRO A 6 -3.71 -3.67 3.56
C PRO A 6 -4.48 -4.28 4.74
N SER A 7 -5.70 -4.76 4.52
CA SER A 7 -6.53 -5.41 5.55
C SER A 7 -6.02 -6.80 5.97
N ARG A 8 -5.23 -7.45 5.10
CA ARG A 8 -4.69 -8.80 5.34
C ARG A 8 -3.16 -8.82 5.43
N TYR A 9 -2.52 -7.66 5.26
CA TYR A 9 -1.07 -7.55 5.14
C TYR A 9 -0.50 -8.50 4.07
N GLU A 10 -1.23 -8.63 2.97
CA GLU A 10 -0.93 -9.59 1.90
C GLU A 10 -0.43 -8.85 0.66
N ILE A 11 0.68 -9.30 0.07
CA ILE A 11 1.18 -8.78 -1.21
C ILE A 11 0.62 -9.66 -2.32
N THR A 12 -0.12 -9.03 -3.23
CA THR A 12 -0.77 -9.71 -4.36
C THR A 12 0.08 -9.65 -5.63
N GLN A 13 0.87 -8.59 -5.79
CA GLN A 13 1.79 -8.43 -6.92
C GLN A 13 3.05 -7.70 -6.46
N LEU A 14 4.20 -8.15 -6.97
CA LEU A 14 5.48 -7.54 -6.71
C LEU A 14 6.33 -7.62 -7.99
N THR A 15 6.85 -6.48 -8.42
CA THR A 15 7.71 -6.38 -9.59
C THR A 15 8.92 -5.54 -9.24
N PHE A 16 10.10 -6.16 -9.35
CA PHE A 16 11.38 -5.47 -9.28
C PHE A 16 11.89 -5.16 -10.69
N THR A 17 12.55 -4.02 -10.83
CA THR A 17 13.22 -3.61 -12.06
C THR A 17 14.71 -3.50 -11.78
N GLY A 18 15.54 -4.12 -12.63
CA GLY A 18 16.98 -4.22 -12.41
C GLY A 18 17.37 -5.29 -11.38
N GLU A 19 18.65 -5.29 -11.00
CA GLU A 19 19.16 -6.20 -9.96
C GLU A 19 18.94 -5.63 -8.57
N TRP A 20 18.49 -6.49 -7.67
CA TRP A 20 18.28 -6.19 -6.26
C TRP A 20 18.93 -7.28 -5.42
N SER A 21 19.71 -6.87 -4.41
CA SER A 21 20.24 -7.81 -3.42
C SER A 21 19.15 -8.18 -2.40
N THR A 22 19.27 -9.35 -1.77
CA THR A 22 18.32 -9.78 -0.73
C THR A 22 18.14 -8.76 0.41
N PRO A 23 19.20 -8.11 0.94
CA PRO A 23 19.04 -7.05 1.94
C PRO A 23 18.20 -5.88 1.45
N MET A 24 18.45 -5.41 0.22
CA MET A 24 17.68 -4.31 -0.39
C MET A 24 16.21 -4.67 -0.59
N ILE A 25 15.93 -5.92 -0.97
CA ILE A 25 14.56 -6.42 -1.09
C ILE A 25 13.86 -6.38 0.27
N ASN A 26 14.50 -6.92 1.32
CA ASN A 26 13.89 -6.99 2.65
C ASN A 26 13.59 -5.61 3.25
N GLU A 27 14.56 -4.70 3.19
CA GLU A 27 14.39 -3.32 3.69
C GLU A 27 13.38 -2.53 2.84
N GLY A 28 13.49 -2.63 1.52
CA GLY A 28 12.57 -1.97 0.59
C GLY A 28 11.13 -2.43 0.79
N MET A 29 10.92 -3.73 0.99
CA MET A 29 9.60 -4.32 1.17
C MET A 29 8.90 -3.81 2.45
N GLN A 30 9.62 -3.67 3.57
CA GLN A 30 9.07 -3.05 4.78
C GLN A 30 8.66 -1.60 4.52
N LEU A 31 9.55 -0.81 3.92
CA LEU A 31 9.29 0.60 3.60
C LEU A 31 8.05 0.75 2.70
N TYR A 32 7.94 -0.10 1.68
CA TYR A 32 6.80 -0.10 0.77
C TYR A 32 5.49 -0.49 1.46
N LEU A 33 5.51 -1.50 2.33
CA LEU A 33 4.31 -1.92 3.07
C LEU A 33 3.81 -0.83 4.03
N ASP A 34 4.72 -0.14 4.73
CA ASP A 34 4.37 0.99 5.59
C ASP A 34 3.77 2.16 4.79
N ALA A 35 4.37 2.47 3.64
CA ALA A 35 3.85 3.49 2.72
C ALA A 35 2.45 3.11 2.20
N CYS A 36 2.25 1.86 1.78
CA CYS A 36 0.94 1.37 1.34
C CYS A 36 -0.10 1.42 2.47
N ALA A 37 0.27 1.07 3.70
CA ALA A 37 -0.62 1.15 4.86
C ALA A 37 -1.06 2.61 5.14
N LYS A 38 -0.14 3.57 5.03
CA LYS A 38 -0.44 5.01 5.14
C LYS A 38 -1.38 5.47 4.02
N LEU A 39 -1.08 5.10 2.77
CA LEU A 39 -1.93 5.44 1.62
C LEU A 39 -3.34 4.88 1.79
N ALA A 40 -3.47 3.63 2.25
CA ALA A 40 -4.76 2.99 2.49
C ALA A 40 -5.59 3.67 3.58
N LYS A 41 -4.96 4.30 4.57
CA LYS A 41 -5.66 5.14 5.56
C LYS A 41 -6.22 6.40 4.89
N ILE A 42 -5.41 7.09 4.10
CA ILE A 42 -5.81 8.31 3.37
C ILE A 42 -6.97 8.00 2.42
N MET A 43 -6.85 6.98 1.57
CA MET A 43 -7.90 6.59 0.62
C MET A 43 -9.22 6.29 1.34
N ARG A 44 -9.17 5.59 2.48
CA ARG A 44 -10.36 5.30 3.29
C ARG A 44 -10.97 6.57 3.88
N SER A 45 -10.17 7.55 4.31
CA SER A 45 -10.69 8.84 4.77
C SER A 45 -11.40 9.59 3.63
N CYS A 46 -10.79 9.67 2.43
CA CYS A 46 -11.40 10.32 1.28
C CYS A 46 -12.73 9.65 0.86
N LEU A 47 -12.77 8.31 0.87
CA LEU A 47 -13.99 7.56 0.56
C LEU A 47 -15.10 7.82 1.60
N LYS A 48 -14.75 7.90 2.88
CA LYS A 48 -15.70 8.23 3.95
C LYS A 48 -16.27 9.65 3.78
N GLU A 49 -15.41 10.63 3.52
CA GLU A 49 -15.82 12.01 3.29
C GLU A 49 -16.77 12.11 2.09
N THR A 50 -16.42 11.46 0.98
CA THR A 50 -17.26 11.43 -0.23
C THR A 50 -18.61 10.77 0.05
N ALA A 51 -18.64 9.68 0.81
CA ALA A 51 -19.88 9.00 1.18
C ALA A 51 -20.77 9.89 2.08
N SER A 52 -20.19 10.56 3.08
CA SER A 52 -20.92 11.50 3.95
C SER A 52 -21.54 12.65 3.16
N ASN A 53 -20.78 13.24 2.22
CA ASN A 53 -21.26 14.35 1.38
C ASN A 53 -22.34 13.93 0.37
N SER A 54 -22.51 12.62 0.13
CA SER A 54 -23.55 12.09 -0.78
C SER A 54 -24.88 11.84 -0.07
N GLN A 55 -24.96 12.03 1.25
CA GLN A 55 -26.16 11.79 2.07
C GLN A 55 -26.86 13.08 2.54
N GLU A 56 -26.37 14.26 2.13
CA GLU A 56 -27.09 15.55 2.15
C GLU A 56 -27.87 15.77 0.84
#